data_AF-A0A9E5YBT3-F1
#
_entry.id   AF-A0A9E5YBT3-F1
#
_cell.length_a   1.000
_cell.length_b   1.000
_cell.length_c   1.000
_cell.angle_alpha   90.00
_cell.angle_beta   90.00
_cell.angle_gamma   90.00
#
_symmetry.space_group_name_H-M   'P 1'
#
loop_
_entity.id
_entity.type
_entity.pdbx_description
1 polymer ?
#
loop_
_entity_poly.entity_id
_entity_poly.type
_entity_poly.pdbx_seq_one_letter_code
_entity_poly.pdbx_strand_id
1 'polypeptide(L)'
;MPQDQDIPLQLALEGYYAGICESATFADEVMLPQLRAIESITRSSNKSLTKKEEHLIQLYQRVCLWIKSVKVLNNAVHFQAVTSIARSVFELLVDIKLLIDDNPKDAVARIDAFIQMERFRKAEDYTDFKKKNPGLEYIKNLKRDIFANKAGESDRIKKLKEKYWGKGKGRIEHWSGWGTKCRLQKAGKKYELLYYESISLWNWYVHSAGLTGTKGISSDGLKAVFGKALENIVDIFCDTTEFVAKELKLKPAMPEFDKWIQRIRTAVGMVILEQ
;
A
#
# COMPACT_ATOMS: atom_id res chain seq x y z
N MET A 1 7.13 -34.88 -8.89
CA MET A 1 6.18 -33.83 -8.48
C MET A 1 4.82 -34.49 -8.42
N PRO A 2 4.09 -34.44 -7.30
CA PRO A 2 2.72 -34.93 -7.27
C PRO A 2 1.93 -34.20 -8.36
N GLN A 3 1.15 -34.95 -9.14
CA GLN A 3 0.26 -34.41 -10.16
C GLN A 3 -0.71 -33.42 -9.48
N ASP A 4 -0.89 -32.24 -10.09
CA ASP A 4 -1.86 -31.22 -9.68
C ASP A 4 -3.24 -31.87 -9.51
N GLN A 5 -3.59 -32.21 -8.28
CA GLN A 5 -4.98 -32.43 -7.93
C GLN A 5 -5.62 -31.06 -7.87
N ASP A 6 -6.58 -30.81 -8.77
CA ASP A 6 -7.37 -29.57 -8.77
C ASP A 6 -8.04 -29.41 -7.40
N ILE A 7 -7.46 -28.56 -6.55
CA ILE A 7 -8.06 -28.18 -5.27
C ILE A 7 -9.39 -27.51 -5.60
N PRO A 8 -10.52 -27.95 -5.02
CA PRO A 8 -11.81 -27.31 -5.25
C PRO A 8 -11.74 -25.81 -4.98
N LEU A 9 -12.26 -24.98 -5.90
CA LEU A 9 -12.17 -23.52 -5.81
C LEU A 9 -12.64 -22.98 -4.46
N GLN A 10 -13.71 -23.56 -3.90
CA GLN A 10 -14.25 -23.18 -2.59
C GLN A 10 -13.24 -23.43 -1.47
N LEU A 11 -12.55 -24.58 -1.51
CA LEU A 11 -11.53 -24.94 -0.54
C LEU A 11 -10.31 -24.00 -0.62
N ALA A 12 -9.88 -23.67 -1.85
CA ALA A 12 -8.81 -22.69 -2.06
C ALA A 12 -9.19 -21.31 -1.49
N LEU A 13 -10.44 -20.87 -1.70
CA LEU A 13 -10.95 -19.60 -1.14
C LEU A 13 -10.91 -19.57 0.39
N GLU A 14 -11.35 -20.65 1.03
CA GLU A 14 -11.30 -20.80 2.49
C GLU A 14 -9.86 -20.72 3.00
N GLY A 15 -8.94 -21.40 2.33
CA GLY A 15 -7.52 -21.34 2.62
C GLY A 15 -6.93 -19.92 2.50
N TYR A 16 -7.21 -19.22 1.40
CA TYR A 16 -6.71 -17.85 1.21
C TYR A 16 -7.30 -16.89 2.25
N TYR A 17 -8.57 -17.06 2.59
CA TYR A 17 -9.22 -16.26 3.63
C TYR A 17 -8.68 -16.56 5.03
N ALA A 18 -8.32 -17.82 5.32
CA ALA A 18 -7.61 -18.17 6.55
C ALA A 18 -6.26 -17.43 6.63
N GLY A 19 -5.52 -17.35 5.52
CA GLY A 19 -4.27 -16.55 5.45
C GLY A 19 -4.48 -15.07 5.76
N ILE A 20 -5.59 -14.48 5.32
CA ILE A 20 -5.97 -13.10 5.69
C ILE A 20 -6.29 -12.99 7.19
N CYS A 21 -7.02 -13.96 7.75
CA CYS A 21 -7.33 -13.98 9.18
C CYS A 21 -6.08 -14.06 10.05
N GLU A 22 -5.12 -14.91 9.68
CA GLU A 22 -3.83 -15.03 10.34
C GLU A 22 -3.00 -13.75 10.19
N SER A 23 -2.97 -13.16 8.99
CA SER A 23 -2.29 -11.89 8.73
C SER A 23 -2.82 -10.76 9.59
N ALA A 24 -4.15 -10.65 9.71
CA ALA A 24 -4.80 -9.63 10.53
C ALA A 24 -4.52 -9.84 12.03
N THR A 25 -4.53 -11.09 12.49
CA THR A 25 -4.23 -11.46 13.88
C THR A 25 -2.79 -11.10 14.21
N PHE A 26 -1.84 -11.49 13.36
CA PHE A 26 -0.43 -11.14 13.52
C PHE A 26 -0.20 -9.63 13.51
N ALA A 27 -0.89 -8.90 12.63
CA ALA A 27 -0.84 -7.44 12.61
C ALA A 27 -1.31 -6.82 13.93
N ASP A 28 -2.44 -7.26 14.47
CA ASP A 28 -3.06 -6.69 15.67
C ASP A 28 -2.38 -7.10 16.97
N GLU A 29 -1.98 -8.36 17.10
CA GLU A 29 -1.46 -8.93 18.34
C GLU A 29 0.06 -8.81 18.48
N VAL A 30 0.77 -8.71 17.36
CA VAL A 30 2.24 -8.69 17.38
C VAL A 30 2.78 -7.41 16.78
N MET A 31 2.58 -7.16 15.48
CA MET A 31 3.30 -6.09 14.80
C MET A 31 2.90 -4.69 15.30
N LEU A 32 1.60 -4.36 15.34
CA LEU A 32 1.16 -3.03 15.78
C LEU A 32 1.54 -2.71 17.23
N PRO A 33 1.44 -3.65 18.20
CA PRO A 33 1.98 -3.45 19.55
C PRO A 33 3.48 -3.13 19.57
N GLN A 34 4.31 -3.83 18.80
CA GLN A 34 5.74 -3.56 18.73
C GLN A 34 6.05 -2.17 18.17
N LEU A 35 5.33 -1.74 17.13
CA LEU A 35 5.51 -0.39 16.57
C LEU A 35 5.11 0.69 17.56
N ARG A 36 4.00 0.50 18.31
CA ARG A 36 3.60 1.43 19.38
C ARG A 36 4.61 1.47 20.53
N ALA A 37 5.21 0.34 20.87
CA ALA A 37 6.26 0.27 21.89
C ALA A 37 7.48 1.09 21.47
N ILE A 38 7.91 0.98 20.21
CA ILE A 38 9.00 1.79 19.64
C ILE A 38 8.67 3.29 19.70
N GLU A 39 7.47 3.69 19.26
CA GLU A 39 7.04 5.08 19.34
C GLU A 39 7.03 5.61 20.79
N SER A 40 6.57 4.77 21.73
CA SER A 40 6.50 5.12 23.16
C SER A 40 7.88 5.26 23.80
N ILE A 41 8.76 4.28 23.62
CA ILE A 41 10.14 4.29 24.15
C ILE A 41 10.87 5.53 23.62
N THR A 42 10.71 5.83 22.35
CA THR A 42 11.35 6.98 21.71
C THR A 42 10.90 8.29 22.37
N ARG A 43 9.59 8.49 22.56
CA ARG A 43 9.06 9.66 23.30
C ARG A 43 9.59 9.76 24.73
N SER A 44 9.68 8.64 25.45
CA SER A 44 10.12 8.62 26.85
C SER A 44 11.64 8.82 27.03
N SER A 45 12.46 8.46 26.04
CA SER A 45 13.93 8.48 26.12
C SER A 45 14.56 9.76 25.60
N ASN A 46 13.75 10.78 25.25
CA ASN A 46 14.18 12.00 24.56
C ASN A 46 15.02 11.74 23.29
N LYS A 47 14.86 10.55 22.71
CA LYS A 47 15.35 10.22 21.37
C LYS A 47 14.20 10.44 20.40
N SER A 48 14.51 10.71 19.14
CA SER A 48 13.50 10.77 18.08
C SER A 48 13.71 9.63 17.11
N LEU A 49 12.62 9.10 16.55
CA LEU A 49 12.71 8.22 15.40
C LEU A 49 13.38 9.00 14.28
N THR A 50 14.20 8.31 13.51
CA THR A 50 14.65 8.88 12.25
C THR A 50 13.43 9.09 11.35
N LYS A 51 13.47 10.09 10.47
CA LYS A 51 12.40 10.33 9.50
C LYS A 51 12.11 9.12 8.60
N LYS A 52 13.13 8.29 8.33
CA LYS A 52 12.97 7.03 7.61
C LYS A 52 12.10 6.05 8.40
N GLU A 53 12.38 5.84 9.68
CA GLU A 53 11.59 4.98 10.56
C GLU A 53 10.15 5.48 10.69
N GLU A 54 9.94 6.78 10.88
CA GLU A 54 8.60 7.38 10.93
C GLU A 54 7.77 7.09 9.67
N HIS A 55 8.38 7.25 8.49
CA HIS A 55 7.70 6.97 7.22
C HIS A 55 7.44 5.49 7.01
N LEU A 56 8.38 4.62 7.38
CA LEU A 56 8.20 3.17 7.30
C LEU A 56 7.06 2.69 8.20
N ILE A 57 7.02 3.17 9.44
CA ILE A 57 5.94 2.84 10.39
C ILE A 57 4.59 3.28 9.82
N GLN A 58 4.47 4.50 9.29
CA GLN A 58 3.22 4.99 8.71
C GLN A 58 2.79 4.20 7.48
N LEU A 59 3.71 3.88 6.57
CA LEU A 59 3.41 3.07 5.38
C LEU A 59 2.97 1.65 5.79
N TYR A 60 3.64 1.05 6.75
CA TYR A 60 3.31 -0.29 7.22
C TYR A 60 1.98 -0.33 7.99
N GLN A 61 1.69 0.66 8.85
CA GLN A 61 0.39 0.80 9.51
C GLN A 61 -0.76 0.86 8.50
N ARG A 62 -0.56 1.54 7.35
CA ARG A 62 -1.55 1.53 6.25
C ARG A 62 -1.74 0.14 5.66
N VAL A 63 -0.68 -0.65 5.51
CA VAL A 63 -0.79 -2.06 5.09
C VAL A 63 -1.62 -2.85 6.11
N CYS A 64 -1.33 -2.75 7.41
CA CYS A 64 -2.11 -3.42 8.46
C CYS A 64 -3.59 -3.04 8.43
N LEU A 65 -3.91 -1.74 8.25
CA LEU A 65 -5.30 -1.29 8.14
C LEU A 65 -6.02 -1.92 6.94
N TRP A 66 -5.35 -2.03 5.81
CA TRP A 66 -5.90 -2.72 4.64
C TRP A 66 -6.16 -4.20 4.89
N ILE A 67 -5.23 -4.92 5.52
CA ILE A 67 -5.44 -6.34 5.88
C ILE A 67 -6.67 -6.51 6.77
N LYS A 68 -6.85 -5.63 7.76
CA LYS A 68 -8.04 -5.62 8.62
C LYS A 68 -9.32 -5.35 7.85
N SER A 69 -9.28 -4.47 6.85
CA SER A 69 -10.42 -4.24 5.95
C SER A 69 -10.74 -5.49 5.11
N VAL A 70 -9.74 -6.19 4.58
CA VAL A 70 -9.97 -7.40 3.77
C VAL A 70 -10.56 -8.52 4.62
N LYS A 71 -10.14 -8.66 5.88
CA LYS A 71 -10.71 -9.62 6.83
C LYS A 71 -12.23 -9.48 6.97
N VAL A 72 -12.80 -8.27 6.88
CA VAL A 72 -14.27 -8.10 6.95
C VAL A 72 -14.98 -8.23 5.60
N LEU A 73 -14.23 -8.29 4.49
CA LEU A 73 -14.74 -8.42 3.12
C LEU A 73 -14.64 -9.89 2.65
N ASN A 74 -15.23 -10.80 3.41
CA ASN A 74 -15.02 -12.26 3.29
C ASN A 74 -15.90 -12.96 2.23
N ASN A 75 -16.49 -12.21 1.30
CA ASN A 75 -17.38 -12.74 0.28
C ASN A 75 -16.96 -12.28 -1.12
N ALA A 76 -17.05 -13.16 -2.11
CA ALA A 76 -16.68 -12.89 -3.49
C ALA A 76 -17.44 -11.71 -4.13
N VAL A 77 -18.62 -11.32 -3.61
CA VAL A 77 -19.29 -10.07 -4.03
C VAL A 77 -18.42 -8.83 -3.80
N HIS A 78 -17.45 -8.89 -2.90
CA HIS A 78 -16.51 -7.81 -2.61
C HIS A 78 -15.24 -7.83 -3.49
N PHE A 79 -15.19 -8.63 -4.56
CA PHE A 79 -13.99 -8.76 -5.41
C PHE A 79 -13.42 -7.42 -5.90
N GLN A 80 -14.24 -6.44 -6.26
CA GLN A 80 -13.75 -5.12 -6.68
C GLN A 80 -13.06 -4.35 -5.54
N ALA A 81 -13.61 -4.44 -4.33
CA ALA A 81 -13.01 -3.83 -3.16
C ALA A 81 -11.70 -4.54 -2.80
N VAL A 82 -11.70 -5.87 -2.75
CA VAL A 82 -10.49 -6.66 -2.42
C VAL A 82 -9.39 -6.50 -3.47
N THR A 83 -9.71 -6.46 -4.77
CA THR A 83 -8.72 -6.17 -5.83
C THR A 83 -8.16 -4.74 -5.74
N SER A 84 -9.00 -3.76 -5.37
CA SER A 84 -8.53 -2.39 -5.09
C SER A 84 -7.57 -2.35 -3.90
N ILE A 85 -7.85 -3.14 -2.87
CA ILE A 85 -6.99 -3.26 -1.70
C ILE A 85 -5.68 -3.96 -2.07
N ALA A 86 -5.73 -5.06 -2.84
CA ALA A 86 -4.55 -5.79 -3.33
C ALA A 86 -3.59 -4.85 -4.08
N ARG A 87 -4.13 -4.02 -4.97
CA ARG A 87 -3.37 -2.97 -5.64
C ARG A 87 -2.76 -1.97 -4.65
N SER A 88 -3.54 -1.51 -3.67
CA SER A 88 -3.10 -0.52 -2.69
C SER A 88 -1.96 -1.04 -1.80
N VAL A 89 -2.07 -2.28 -1.31
CA VAL A 89 -0.99 -2.89 -0.51
C VAL A 89 0.25 -3.17 -1.35
N PHE A 90 0.11 -3.51 -2.63
CA PHE A 90 1.23 -3.66 -3.54
C PHE A 90 1.98 -2.34 -3.78
N GLU A 91 1.25 -1.25 -4.02
CA GLU A 91 1.87 0.07 -4.19
C GLU A 91 2.61 0.50 -2.91
N LEU A 92 2.06 0.20 -1.73
CA LEU A 92 2.72 0.43 -0.44
C LEU A 92 3.99 -0.42 -0.27
N LEU A 93 3.97 -1.69 -0.66
CA LEU A 93 5.15 -2.56 -0.64
C LEU A 93 6.29 -1.98 -1.49
N VAL A 94 5.97 -1.55 -2.72
CA VAL A 94 6.95 -0.93 -3.61
C VAL A 94 7.54 0.32 -2.98
N ASP A 95 6.71 1.17 -2.38
CA ASP A 95 7.19 2.39 -1.71
C ASP A 95 8.05 2.10 -0.50
N ILE A 96 7.69 1.09 0.31
CA ILE A 96 8.49 0.62 1.45
C ILE A 96 9.86 0.15 0.98
N LYS A 97 9.93 -0.67 -0.08
CA LYS A 97 11.21 -1.13 -0.62
C LYS A 97 12.08 0.01 -1.12
N LEU A 98 11.51 0.92 -1.92
CA LEU A 98 12.25 2.07 -2.44
C LEU A 98 12.74 2.99 -1.32
N LEU A 99 11.96 3.14 -0.24
CA LEU A 99 12.37 3.89 0.95
C LEU A 99 13.50 3.18 1.71
N ILE A 100 13.40 1.87 1.92
CA ILE A 100 14.44 1.06 2.58
C ILE A 100 15.76 1.17 1.82
N ASP A 101 15.70 1.06 0.49
CA ASP A 101 16.87 1.08 -0.39
C ASP A 101 17.41 2.49 -0.65
N ASP A 102 16.80 3.54 -0.08
CA ASP A 102 17.05 4.96 -0.37
C ASP A 102 17.14 5.23 -1.88
N ASN A 103 16.12 4.77 -2.61
CA ASN A 103 16.14 4.71 -4.07
C ASN A 103 14.87 5.32 -4.69
N PRO A 104 14.95 6.50 -5.33
CA PRO A 104 16.15 7.30 -5.55
C PRO A 104 16.70 7.90 -4.26
N LYS A 105 17.99 8.29 -4.27
CA LYS A 105 18.68 8.94 -3.15
C LYS A 105 17.86 10.07 -2.55
N ASP A 106 18.01 10.24 -1.24
CA ASP A 106 17.26 11.19 -0.42
C ASP A 106 15.75 10.87 -0.42
N ALA A 107 15.38 9.58 -0.40
CA ALA A 107 14.01 9.10 -0.50
C ALA A 107 13.09 9.76 0.55
N VAL A 108 13.57 9.87 1.79
CA VAL A 108 12.86 10.56 2.88
C VAL A 108 12.55 12.01 2.52
N ALA A 109 13.56 12.77 2.08
CA ALA A 109 13.39 14.18 1.75
C ALA A 109 12.48 14.39 0.52
N ARG A 110 12.53 13.45 -0.43
CA ARG A 110 11.64 13.41 -1.59
C ARG A 110 10.19 13.14 -1.19
N ILE A 111 9.94 12.20 -0.28
CA ILE A 111 8.61 11.93 0.27
C ILE A 111 8.07 13.19 0.96
N ASP A 112 8.84 13.81 1.84
CA ASP A 112 8.43 15.03 2.55
C ASP A 112 8.11 16.18 1.60
N ALA A 113 8.94 16.37 0.56
CA ALA A 113 8.70 17.38 -0.45
C ALA A 113 7.46 17.05 -1.30
N PHE A 114 7.27 15.78 -1.67
CA PHE A 114 6.13 15.34 -2.46
C PHE A 114 4.81 15.53 -1.70
N ILE A 115 4.77 15.20 -0.40
CA ILE A 115 3.60 15.44 0.47
C ILE A 115 3.21 16.93 0.46
N GLN A 116 4.19 17.83 0.58
CA GLN A 116 3.95 19.27 0.57
C GLN A 116 3.47 19.75 -0.80
N MET A 117 4.08 19.27 -1.88
CA MET A 117 3.67 19.58 -3.25
C MET A 117 2.24 19.13 -3.53
N GLU A 118 1.87 17.90 -3.16
CA GLU A 118 0.54 17.36 -3.39
C GLU A 118 -0.53 18.10 -2.57
N ARG A 119 -0.23 18.43 -1.31
CA ARG A 119 -1.12 19.26 -0.48
C ARG A 119 -1.33 20.64 -1.10
N PHE A 120 -0.27 21.27 -1.60
CA PHE A 120 -0.36 22.59 -2.22
C PHE A 120 -1.16 22.54 -3.51
N ARG A 121 -0.84 21.59 -4.39
CA ARG A 121 -1.57 21.35 -5.64
C ARG A 121 -3.07 21.16 -5.39
N LYS A 122 -3.46 20.39 -4.37
CA LYS A 122 -4.88 20.19 -4.04
C LYS A 122 -5.56 21.41 -3.42
N ALA A 123 -4.80 22.27 -2.73
CA ALA A 123 -5.32 23.55 -2.29
C ALA A 123 -5.51 24.50 -3.48
N GLU A 124 -4.54 24.57 -4.38
CA GLU A 124 -4.59 25.36 -5.62
C GLU A 124 -5.74 24.92 -6.54
N ASP A 125 -5.84 23.62 -6.86
CA ASP A 125 -6.94 23.02 -7.64
C ASP A 125 -8.32 23.46 -7.08
N TYR A 126 -8.46 23.44 -5.74
CA TYR A 126 -9.70 23.81 -5.06
C TYR A 126 -9.99 25.31 -5.14
N THR A 127 -8.98 26.15 -4.87
CA THR A 127 -9.12 27.61 -4.92
C THR A 127 -9.40 28.08 -6.35
N ASP A 128 -8.78 27.46 -7.36
CA ASP A 128 -9.05 27.75 -8.77
C ASP A 128 -10.45 27.33 -9.19
N PHE A 129 -10.91 26.15 -8.75
CA PHE A 129 -12.29 25.72 -8.96
C PHE A 129 -13.28 26.71 -8.35
N LYS A 130 -13.05 27.17 -7.12
CA LYS A 130 -13.88 28.17 -6.44
C LYS A 130 -13.92 29.50 -7.20
N LYS A 131 -12.77 30.02 -7.64
CA LYS A 131 -12.68 31.27 -8.43
C LYS A 131 -13.46 31.19 -9.74
N LYS A 132 -13.45 30.03 -10.41
CA LYS A 132 -14.20 29.79 -11.64
C LYS A 132 -15.71 29.61 -11.42
N ASN A 133 -16.14 29.35 -10.18
CA ASN A 133 -17.53 29.04 -9.84
C ASN A 133 -18.02 29.85 -8.62
N PRO A 134 -18.06 31.21 -8.71
CA PRO A 134 -18.35 32.07 -7.56
C PRO A 134 -19.77 31.89 -6.99
N GLY A 135 -20.72 31.36 -7.76
CA GLY A 135 -22.09 31.11 -7.31
C GLY A 135 -22.30 29.84 -6.46
N LEU A 136 -21.26 29.03 -6.25
CA LEU A 136 -21.37 27.80 -5.44
C LEU A 136 -21.18 28.09 -3.95
N GLU A 137 -22.28 28.41 -3.26
CA GLU A 137 -22.29 28.87 -1.87
C GLU A 137 -21.81 27.82 -0.84
N TYR A 138 -21.83 26.52 -1.17
CA TYR A 138 -21.37 25.45 -0.29
C TYR A 138 -19.83 25.24 -0.30
N ILE A 139 -19.09 25.99 -1.13
CA ILE A 139 -17.62 25.89 -1.24
C ILE A 139 -16.95 26.76 -0.17
N LYS A 140 -16.86 26.21 1.05
CA LYS A 140 -16.23 26.89 2.20
C LYS A 140 -15.11 26.01 2.78
N ASN A 141 -13.86 26.24 2.35
CA ASN A 141 -12.69 25.60 2.94
C ASN A 141 -11.56 26.61 3.15
N LEU A 142 -11.71 27.39 4.22
CA LEU A 142 -10.80 28.47 4.57
C LEU A 142 -9.35 28.01 4.73
N LYS A 143 -9.11 26.78 5.22
CA LYS A 143 -7.74 26.25 5.41
C LYS A 143 -7.01 26.06 4.08
N ARG A 144 -7.69 25.54 3.05
CA ARG A 144 -7.12 25.40 1.71
C ARG A 144 -6.86 26.76 1.07
N ASP A 145 -7.81 27.69 1.21
CA ASP A 145 -7.67 29.05 0.68
C ASP A 145 -6.49 29.78 1.34
N ILE A 146 -6.32 29.68 2.66
CA ILE A 146 -5.18 30.27 3.38
C ILE A 146 -3.87 29.64 2.88
N PHE A 147 -3.82 28.32 2.75
CA PHE A 147 -2.58 27.65 2.35
C PHE A 147 -2.18 27.97 0.91
N ALA A 148 -3.12 27.95 -0.04
CA ALA A 148 -2.86 28.26 -1.45
C ALA A 148 -2.46 29.72 -1.67
N ASN A 149 -3.06 30.67 -0.94
CA ASN A 149 -2.79 32.10 -1.10
C ASN A 149 -1.71 32.65 -0.15
N LYS A 150 -1.03 31.78 0.61
CA LYS A 150 0.05 32.20 1.51
C LYS A 150 1.21 32.79 0.69
N ALA A 151 1.61 34.01 1.04
CA ALA A 151 2.69 34.72 0.35
C ALA A 151 3.99 33.88 0.29
N GLY A 152 4.57 33.76 -0.90
CA GLY A 152 5.80 33.00 -1.16
C GLY A 152 5.66 31.47 -1.15
N GLU A 153 4.48 30.91 -0.88
CA GLU A 153 4.30 29.46 -0.79
C GLU A 153 4.46 28.78 -2.16
N SER A 154 3.91 29.37 -3.23
CA SER A 154 4.09 28.86 -4.60
C SER A 154 5.57 28.81 -5.01
N ASP A 155 6.33 29.88 -4.74
CA ASP A 155 7.78 29.92 -5.01
C ASP A 155 8.55 28.90 -4.18
N ARG A 156 8.18 28.72 -2.91
CA ARG A 156 8.77 27.71 -2.01
C ARG A 156 8.55 26.30 -2.57
N ILE A 157 7.33 25.99 -3.01
CA ILE A 157 6.97 24.69 -3.60
C ILE A 157 7.70 24.46 -4.92
N LYS A 158 7.81 25.49 -5.78
CA LYS A 158 8.60 25.43 -7.02
C LYS A 158 10.08 25.13 -6.74
N LYS A 159 10.68 25.82 -5.76
CA LYS A 159 12.07 25.56 -5.33
C LYS A 159 12.25 24.13 -4.79
N LEU A 160 11.29 23.62 -4.01
CA LEU A 160 11.29 22.23 -3.53
C LEU A 160 11.28 21.24 -4.71
N LYS A 161 10.41 21.48 -5.69
CA LYS A 161 10.31 20.65 -6.89
C LYS A 161 11.63 20.64 -7.68
N GLU A 162 12.19 21.82 -7.92
CA GLU A 162 13.46 21.95 -8.65
C GLU A 162 14.61 21.27 -7.90
N LYS A 163 14.66 21.39 -6.57
CA LYS A 163 15.69 20.77 -5.73
C LYS A 163 15.75 19.25 -5.89
N TYR A 164 14.61 18.57 -5.86
CA TYR A 164 14.59 17.10 -5.80
C TYR A 164 14.36 16.43 -7.17
N TRP A 165 13.65 17.06 -8.11
CA TRP A 165 13.35 16.45 -9.42
C TRP A 165 13.97 17.19 -10.61
N GLY A 166 14.58 18.36 -10.37
CA GLY A 166 15.24 19.17 -11.40
C GLY A 166 14.33 20.22 -12.05
N LYS A 167 14.98 21.16 -12.76
CA LYS A 167 14.30 22.25 -13.47
C LYS A 167 13.52 21.72 -14.69
N GLY A 168 12.42 22.40 -15.01
CA GLY A 168 11.62 22.12 -16.20
C GLY A 168 10.82 20.80 -16.16
N LYS A 169 10.84 20.06 -15.05
CA LYS A 169 9.99 18.86 -14.93
C LYS A 169 8.52 19.25 -14.92
N GLY A 170 7.72 18.48 -15.67
CA GLY A 170 6.26 18.58 -15.67
C GLY A 170 5.65 18.11 -14.35
N ARG A 171 4.44 17.53 -14.40
CA ARG A 171 3.79 16.99 -13.21
C ARG A 171 4.63 15.84 -12.63
N ILE A 172 4.85 15.88 -11.32
CA ILE A 172 5.45 14.76 -10.58
C ILE A 172 4.30 13.88 -10.11
N GLU A 173 4.22 12.65 -10.61
CA GLU A 173 3.12 11.73 -10.29
C GLU A 173 3.38 10.90 -9.03
N HIS A 174 4.65 10.82 -8.62
CA HIS A 174 5.10 10.00 -7.50
C HIS A 174 6.35 10.59 -6.85
N TRP A 175 6.55 10.37 -5.54
CA TRP A 175 7.68 10.92 -4.81
C TRP A 175 9.05 10.51 -5.37
N SER A 176 9.17 9.32 -5.94
CA SER A 176 10.41 8.88 -6.62
C SER A 176 10.69 9.64 -7.92
N GLY A 177 9.70 10.35 -8.48
CA GLY A 177 9.81 10.96 -9.82
C GLY A 177 9.76 9.95 -10.97
N TRP A 178 9.51 8.67 -10.68
CA TRP A 178 9.43 7.60 -11.67
C TRP A 178 7.99 7.15 -11.89
N GLY A 179 7.68 6.81 -13.15
CA GLY A 179 6.47 6.08 -13.47
C GLY A 179 6.48 4.66 -12.89
N THR A 180 5.29 4.04 -12.82
CA THR A 180 5.08 2.73 -12.18
C THR A 180 6.04 1.65 -12.67
N LYS A 181 6.22 1.46 -13.98
CA LYS A 181 7.14 0.44 -14.53
C LYS A 181 8.57 0.58 -13.99
N CYS A 182 9.11 1.79 -13.96
CA CYS A 182 10.47 2.02 -13.45
C CYS A 182 10.56 1.76 -11.95
N ARG A 183 9.56 2.16 -11.15
CA ARG A 183 9.51 1.85 -9.70
C ARG A 183 9.57 0.35 -9.44
N LEU A 184 8.85 -0.44 -10.23
CA LEU A 184 8.82 -1.90 -10.09
C LEU A 184 10.14 -2.56 -10.45
N GLN A 185 10.76 -2.12 -11.54
CA GLN A 185 12.11 -2.58 -11.91
C GLN A 185 13.13 -2.32 -10.82
N LYS A 186 12.99 -1.18 -10.11
CA LYS A 186 13.86 -0.80 -8.99
C LYS A 186 13.52 -1.56 -7.71
N ALA A 187 12.25 -1.92 -7.49
CA ALA A 187 11.82 -2.74 -6.36
C ALA A 187 12.24 -4.21 -6.52
N GLY A 188 12.39 -4.72 -7.75
CA GLY A 188 12.95 -6.05 -8.03
C GLY A 188 12.07 -6.92 -8.91
N LYS A 189 12.68 -7.96 -9.51
CA LYS A 189 12.06 -8.79 -10.55
C LYS A 189 10.80 -9.53 -10.10
N LYS A 190 10.73 -9.98 -8.85
CA LYS A 190 9.52 -10.57 -8.26
C LYS A 190 8.31 -9.63 -8.39
N TYR A 191 8.49 -8.35 -8.08
CA TYR A 191 7.40 -7.36 -8.09
C TYR A 191 7.10 -6.82 -9.48
N GLU A 192 8.11 -6.77 -10.35
CA GLU A 192 7.89 -6.52 -11.78
C GLU A 192 7.00 -7.62 -12.39
N LEU A 193 7.26 -8.89 -12.09
CA LEU A 193 6.43 -10.01 -12.56
C LEU A 193 5.00 -9.91 -12.01
N LEU A 194 4.83 -9.73 -10.70
CA LEU A 194 3.52 -9.61 -10.07
C LEU A 194 2.67 -8.48 -10.67
N TYR A 195 3.30 -7.38 -11.10
CA TYR A 195 2.60 -6.30 -11.80
C TYR A 195 2.04 -6.75 -13.15
N TYR A 196 2.82 -7.47 -13.94
CA TYR A 196 2.37 -7.96 -15.24
C TYR A 196 1.27 -8.99 -15.11
N GLU A 197 1.39 -9.91 -14.14
CA GLU A 197 0.42 -10.99 -13.92
C GLU A 197 -0.89 -10.48 -13.29
N SER A 198 -0.81 -9.61 -12.28
CA SER A 198 -1.95 -9.32 -11.40
C SER A 198 -2.46 -7.88 -11.49
N ILE A 199 -1.58 -6.88 -11.54
CA ILE A 199 -2.03 -5.47 -11.49
C ILE A 199 -2.79 -5.09 -12.76
N SER A 200 -2.38 -5.61 -13.92
CA SER A 200 -3.09 -5.40 -15.18
C SER A 200 -4.54 -5.89 -15.08
N LEU A 201 -4.74 -7.07 -14.50
CA LEU A 201 -6.06 -7.66 -14.26
C LEU A 201 -6.85 -6.86 -13.22
N TRP A 202 -6.23 -6.47 -12.09
CA TRP A 202 -6.88 -5.65 -11.07
C TRP A 202 -7.36 -4.30 -11.63
N ASN A 203 -6.63 -3.70 -12.55
CA ASN A 203 -7.10 -2.47 -13.20
C ASN A 203 -8.37 -2.70 -14.04
N TRP A 204 -8.54 -3.88 -14.65
CA TRP A 204 -9.76 -4.24 -15.37
C TRP A 204 -10.95 -4.47 -14.44
N TYR A 205 -10.74 -4.80 -13.17
CA TYR A 205 -11.83 -4.99 -12.20
C TYR A 205 -12.22 -3.70 -11.46
N VAL A 206 -11.35 -2.68 -11.46
CA VAL A 206 -11.49 -1.47 -10.62
C VAL A 206 -11.75 -0.19 -11.42
N HIS A 207 -11.11 0.03 -12.58
CA HIS A 207 -11.20 1.30 -13.33
C HIS A 207 -12.33 1.32 -14.37
N SER A 208 -12.53 2.44 -15.06
CA SER A 208 -13.58 2.66 -16.07
C SER A 208 -13.52 1.71 -17.28
N ALA A 209 -12.42 0.98 -17.45
CA ALA A 209 -12.36 -0.24 -18.29
C ALA A 209 -12.99 -1.47 -17.58
N GLY A 210 -13.83 -1.26 -16.55
CA GLY A 210 -14.41 -2.27 -15.67
C GLY A 210 -15.15 -3.38 -16.39
N LEU A 211 -15.77 -3.03 -17.52
CA LEU A 211 -16.42 -3.99 -18.41
C LEU A 211 -15.44 -4.98 -19.02
N THR A 212 -14.16 -4.63 -19.21
CA THR A 212 -13.13 -5.56 -19.68
C THR A 212 -12.95 -6.72 -18.72
N GLY A 213 -12.99 -6.47 -17.40
CA GLY A 213 -12.87 -7.52 -16.39
C GLY A 213 -14.20 -8.20 -16.03
N THR A 214 -15.33 -7.52 -16.18
CA THR A 214 -16.62 -7.98 -15.63
C THR A 214 -17.64 -8.43 -16.67
N LYS A 215 -17.51 -8.01 -17.94
CA LYS A 215 -18.48 -8.41 -18.97
C LYS A 215 -18.33 -9.89 -19.28
N GLY A 216 -19.38 -10.67 -18.99
CA GLY A 216 -19.41 -12.11 -19.26
C GLY A 216 -18.66 -12.97 -18.24
N ILE A 217 -18.23 -12.40 -17.12
CA ILE A 217 -17.60 -13.18 -16.04
C ILE A 217 -18.65 -14.07 -15.37
N SER A 218 -18.32 -15.35 -15.15
CA SER A 218 -19.17 -16.28 -14.40
C SER A 218 -19.04 -16.05 -12.89
N SER A 219 -19.95 -16.64 -12.11
CA SER A 219 -19.83 -16.65 -10.64
C SER A 219 -18.50 -17.25 -10.18
N ASP A 220 -18.04 -18.33 -10.81
CA ASP A 220 -16.76 -18.94 -10.48
C ASP A 220 -15.57 -18.10 -10.95
N GLY A 221 -15.72 -17.35 -12.05
CA GLY A 221 -14.74 -16.34 -12.45
C GLY A 221 -14.58 -15.24 -11.40
N LEU A 222 -15.67 -14.74 -10.83
CA LEU A 222 -15.63 -13.75 -9.74
C LEU A 222 -14.94 -14.31 -8.50
N LYS A 223 -15.28 -15.54 -8.12
CA LYS A 223 -14.63 -16.27 -7.02
C LYS A 223 -13.13 -16.42 -7.27
N ALA A 224 -12.72 -16.81 -8.47
CA ALA A 224 -11.30 -16.96 -8.81
C ALA A 224 -10.54 -15.62 -8.70
N VAL A 225 -11.12 -14.53 -9.19
CA VAL A 225 -10.54 -13.18 -9.07
C VAL A 225 -10.42 -12.75 -7.60
N PHE A 226 -11.47 -12.98 -6.82
CA PHE A 226 -11.47 -12.71 -5.39
C PHE A 226 -10.38 -13.51 -4.67
N GLY A 227 -10.32 -14.83 -4.90
CA GLY A 227 -9.31 -15.71 -4.33
C GLY A 227 -7.89 -15.29 -4.67
N LYS A 228 -7.61 -15.01 -5.95
CA LYS A 228 -6.28 -14.56 -6.38
C LYS A 228 -5.88 -13.22 -5.75
N ALA A 229 -6.84 -12.31 -5.53
CA ALA A 229 -6.57 -11.08 -4.83
C ALA A 229 -6.23 -11.32 -3.35
N LEU A 230 -6.93 -12.22 -2.66
CA LEU A 230 -6.61 -12.61 -1.28
C LEU A 230 -5.20 -13.22 -1.17
N GLU A 231 -4.88 -14.19 -2.03
CA GLU A 231 -3.56 -14.83 -2.10
C GLU A 231 -2.44 -13.77 -2.23
N ASN A 232 -2.56 -12.89 -3.23
CA ASN A 232 -1.58 -11.85 -3.46
C ASN A 232 -1.46 -10.88 -2.27
N ILE A 233 -2.58 -10.54 -1.61
CA ILE A 233 -2.55 -9.70 -0.40
C ILE A 233 -1.75 -10.37 0.71
N VAL A 234 -1.94 -11.67 0.94
CA VAL A 234 -1.21 -12.45 1.95
C VAL A 234 0.29 -12.44 1.65
N ASP A 235 0.68 -12.72 0.41
CA ASP A 235 2.08 -12.72 -0.01
C ASP A 235 2.74 -11.34 0.13
N ILE A 236 2.04 -10.29 -0.32
CA ILE A 236 2.49 -8.90 -0.19
C ILE A 236 2.64 -8.52 1.29
N PHE A 237 1.69 -8.94 2.14
CA PHE A 237 1.76 -8.67 3.58
C PHE A 237 2.97 -9.33 4.22
N CYS A 238 3.24 -10.61 3.92
CA CYS A 238 4.40 -11.33 4.43
C CYS A 238 5.70 -10.62 4.03
N ASP A 239 5.89 -10.38 2.73
CA ASP A 239 7.08 -9.69 2.21
C ASP A 239 7.28 -8.31 2.85
N THR A 240 6.21 -7.51 2.94
CA THR A 240 6.27 -6.18 3.55
C THR A 240 6.67 -6.27 5.02
N THR A 241 6.08 -7.22 5.75
CA THR A 241 6.35 -7.43 7.17
C THR A 241 7.78 -7.88 7.41
N GLU A 242 8.32 -8.75 6.58
CA GLU A 242 9.72 -9.16 6.63
C GLU A 242 10.69 -8.00 6.37
N PHE A 243 10.40 -7.15 5.38
CA PHE A 243 11.23 -5.96 5.10
C PHE A 243 11.21 -4.97 6.27
N VAL A 244 10.03 -4.66 6.81
CA VAL A 244 9.88 -3.72 7.92
C VAL A 244 10.49 -4.28 9.21
N ALA A 245 10.27 -5.56 9.52
CA ALA A 245 10.86 -6.19 10.69
C ALA A 245 12.40 -6.24 10.62
N LYS A 246 12.97 -6.42 9.42
CA LYS A 246 14.41 -6.34 9.21
C LYS A 246 14.92 -4.91 9.40
N GLU A 247 14.32 -3.94 8.75
CA GLU A 247 14.78 -2.54 8.76
C GLU A 247 14.68 -1.93 10.17
N LEU A 248 13.56 -2.16 10.87
CA LEU A 248 13.33 -1.68 12.23
C LEU A 248 13.93 -2.60 13.30
N LYS A 249 14.65 -3.66 12.89
CA LYS A 249 15.30 -4.64 13.79
C LYS A 249 14.36 -5.22 14.84
N LEU A 250 13.14 -5.58 14.41
CA LEU A 250 12.10 -6.07 15.31
C LEU A 250 12.28 -7.55 15.67
N LYS A 251 12.91 -8.35 14.79
CA LYS A 251 13.02 -9.81 14.98
C LYS A 251 13.57 -10.23 16.36
N PRO A 252 14.63 -9.63 16.92
CA PRO A 252 15.12 -9.99 18.25
C PRO A 252 14.09 -9.82 19.38
N ALA A 253 13.12 -8.91 19.23
CA ALA A 253 12.04 -8.70 20.18
C ALA A 253 10.83 -9.62 19.94
N MET A 254 10.85 -10.41 18.86
CA MET A 254 9.77 -11.29 18.42
C MET A 254 10.34 -12.69 18.10
N PRO A 255 10.66 -13.51 19.11
CA PRO A 255 11.31 -14.81 18.90
C PRO A 255 10.48 -15.77 18.02
N GLU A 256 9.16 -15.59 17.97
CA GLU A 256 8.23 -16.40 17.18
C GLU A 256 7.92 -15.80 15.80
N PHE A 257 8.63 -14.73 15.37
CA PHE A 257 8.34 -14.01 14.13
C PHE A 257 8.32 -14.92 12.90
N ASP A 258 9.35 -15.75 12.73
CA ASP A 258 9.45 -16.61 11.55
C ASP A 258 8.36 -17.70 11.57
N LYS A 259 7.93 -18.16 12.76
CA LYS A 259 6.80 -19.10 12.89
C LYS A 259 5.48 -18.45 12.49
N TRP A 260 5.28 -17.17 12.84
CA TRP A 260 4.11 -16.41 12.39
C TRP A 260 4.06 -16.24 10.87
N ILE A 261 5.17 -15.82 10.25
CA ILE A 261 5.25 -15.69 8.79
C ILE A 261 5.00 -17.04 8.12
N GLN A 262 5.59 -18.12 8.64
CA GLN A 262 5.36 -19.46 8.12
C GLN A 262 3.90 -19.86 8.22
N ARG A 263 3.26 -19.67 9.39
CA ARG A 263 1.85 -19.99 9.63
C ARG A 263 0.92 -19.27 8.65
N ILE A 264 1.18 -17.98 8.39
CA ILE A 264 0.41 -17.20 7.42
C ILE A 264 0.57 -17.78 6.01
N ARG A 265 1.81 -18.06 5.58
CA ARG A 265 2.09 -18.61 4.24
C ARG A 265 1.51 -20.01 4.03
N THR A 266 1.43 -20.83 5.09
CA THR A 266 0.91 -22.20 5.01
C THR A 266 -0.58 -22.32 5.30
N ALA A 267 -1.28 -21.23 5.62
CA ALA A 267 -2.70 -21.27 6.00
C ALA A 267 -3.57 -22.00 4.96
N VAL A 268 -3.30 -21.79 3.67
CA VAL A 268 -3.99 -22.47 2.57
C VAL A 268 -3.80 -23.98 2.64
N GLY A 269 -2.56 -24.44 2.81
CA GLY A 269 -2.23 -25.86 2.89
C GLY A 269 -2.82 -26.52 4.14
N MET A 270 -2.87 -25.81 5.27
CA MET A 270 -3.47 -26.34 6.51
C MET A 270 -4.97 -26.58 6.33
N VAL A 271 -5.70 -25.63 5.73
CA VAL A 271 -7.13 -25.80 5.46
C VAL A 271 -7.41 -26.97 4.52
N ILE A 272 -6.55 -27.19 3.52
CA ILE A 272 -6.70 -28.32 2.58
C ILE A 272 -6.46 -29.67 3.27
N LEU A 273 -5.50 -29.74 4.19
CA LEU A 273 -5.13 -30.98 4.89
C LEU A 273 -6.10 -31.37 6.02
N GLU A 274 -6.94 -30.44 6.47
CA GLU A 274 -7.93 -30.64 7.53
C GLU A 274 -9.28 -31.19 7.04
N GLN A 275 -9.44 -31.40 5.71
CA GLN A 275 -10.63 -31.98 5.08
C GLN A 275 -10.40 -33.43 4.64
#